data_AF-A0A6M0LPR5-F1
#
_entry.id   AF-A0A6M0LPR5-F1
#
_cell.length_a   1.000
_cell.length_b   1.000
_cell.length_c   1.000
_cell.angle_alpha   90.00
_cell.angle_beta   90.00
_cell.angle_gamma   90.00
#
_symmetry.space_group_name_H-M   'P 1'
#
loop_
_entity.id
_entity.type
_entity.pdbx_description
1 polymer ?
#
loop_
_entity_poly.entity_id
_entity_poly.type
_entity_poly.pdbx_seq_one_letter_code
_entity_poly.pdbx_strand_id
1 'polypeptide(L)'
;MLVLFLLSCSSGTEPAADCDPHTGSCTKQAGAYTVTLDINPKPVQHMKELTFDISIAGDSAVVLPDTILLDLSMPGMEMGKNQVELGKTGEGYYSGTGIIVKCPSGRVLWRATLLISETLNSSFTFNVRD
;
A
#
# COMPACT_ATOMS: atom_id res chain seq x y z
N MET A 1 11.25 49.76 16.22
CA MET A 1 11.73 48.71 15.30
C MET A 1 10.88 47.47 15.58
N LEU A 2 9.79 47.30 14.82
CA LEU A 2 8.81 46.22 15.02
C LEU A 2 9.24 45.04 14.15
N VAL A 3 9.56 43.91 14.77
CA VAL A 3 10.03 42.69 14.09
C VAL A 3 8.80 41.95 13.52
N LEU A 4 8.65 41.93 12.21
CA LEU A 4 7.67 41.07 11.52
C LEU A 4 8.16 39.62 11.61
N PHE A 5 7.45 38.79 12.38
CA PHE A 5 7.57 37.34 12.31
C PHE A 5 6.95 36.85 11.01
N LEU A 6 7.80 36.37 10.09
CA LEU A 6 7.37 35.63 8.90
C LEU A 6 6.84 34.26 9.35
N LEU A 7 5.52 34.10 9.40
CA LEU A 7 4.88 32.79 9.47
C LEU A 7 5.13 32.08 8.14
N SER A 8 6.08 31.14 8.12
CA SER A 8 6.19 30.16 7.05
C SER A 8 4.98 29.23 7.12
N CYS A 9 4.03 29.42 6.21
CA CYS A 9 3.02 28.42 5.93
C CYS A 9 3.71 27.23 5.24
N SER A 10 3.93 26.15 6.00
CA SER A 10 4.27 24.85 5.41
C SER A 10 3.02 24.32 4.70
N SER A 11 2.97 24.44 3.38
CA SER A 11 1.97 23.77 2.57
C SER A 11 2.21 22.26 2.66
N GLY A 12 1.43 21.57 3.49
CA GLY A 12 1.40 20.11 3.49
C GLY A 12 0.95 19.62 2.13
N THR A 13 1.83 18.93 1.40
CA THR A 13 1.48 18.22 0.17
C THR A 13 0.39 17.20 0.50
N GLU A 14 -0.79 17.34 -0.10
CA GLU A 14 -1.82 16.32 0.03
C GLU A 14 -1.30 14.99 -0.54
N PRO A 15 -1.51 13.86 0.15
CA PRO A 15 -1.11 12.56 -0.36
C PRO A 15 -1.85 12.29 -1.67
N ALA A 16 -1.09 11.84 -2.68
CA ALA A 16 -1.60 11.52 -4.00
C ALA A 16 -1.35 10.04 -4.34
N ALA A 17 -2.10 9.52 -5.30
CA ALA A 17 -1.84 8.19 -5.84
C ALA A 17 -0.46 8.16 -6.52
N ASP A 18 0.32 7.13 -6.23
CA ASP A 18 1.62 6.86 -6.82
C ASP A 18 1.58 5.70 -7.83
N CYS A 19 0.45 5.01 -7.94
CA CYS A 19 0.19 4.01 -8.97
C CYS A 19 -1.30 3.87 -9.31
N ASP A 20 -1.61 3.18 -10.41
CA ASP A 20 -2.97 2.83 -10.84
C ASP A 20 -3.15 1.30 -10.90
N PRO A 21 -3.75 0.67 -9.87
CA PRO A 21 -3.94 -0.77 -9.83
C PRO A 21 -5.12 -1.23 -10.71
N HIS A 22 -5.90 -0.32 -11.29
CA HIS A 22 -7.02 -0.69 -12.14
C HIS A 22 -6.58 -1.24 -13.50
N THR A 23 -5.37 -0.91 -13.94
CA THR A 23 -4.87 -1.24 -15.29
C THR A 23 -3.63 -2.14 -15.27
N GLY A 24 -2.98 -2.31 -14.12
CA GLY A 24 -1.79 -3.13 -13.99
C GLY A 24 -1.32 -3.26 -12.54
N SER A 25 -0.15 -3.82 -12.36
CA SER A 25 0.51 -3.93 -11.06
C SER A 25 1.25 -2.65 -10.68
N CYS A 26 1.37 -2.39 -9.38
CA CYS A 26 2.17 -1.31 -8.82
C CYS A 26 3.54 -1.83 -8.40
N THR A 27 4.63 -1.19 -8.86
CA THR A 27 6.01 -1.63 -8.53
C THR A 27 6.78 -0.51 -7.85
N LYS A 28 7.53 -0.85 -6.79
CA LYS A 28 8.40 0.09 -6.06
C LYS A 28 9.73 -0.53 -5.66
N GLN A 29 10.74 0.32 -5.56
CA GLN A 29 12.03 -0.03 -4.99
C GLN A 29 11.99 0.16 -3.46
N ALA A 30 12.45 -0.85 -2.72
CA ALA A 30 12.61 -0.85 -1.27
C ALA A 30 14.05 -1.32 -0.94
N GLY A 31 14.99 -0.38 -0.93
CA GLY A 31 16.42 -0.67 -0.78
C GLY A 31 16.93 -1.53 -1.95
N ALA A 32 17.44 -2.73 -1.64
CA ALA A 32 17.94 -3.69 -2.63
C ALA A 32 16.83 -4.54 -3.28
N TYR A 33 15.58 -4.37 -2.88
CA TYR A 33 14.45 -5.15 -3.36
C TYR A 33 13.54 -4.32 -4.26
N THR A 34 12.96 -4.99 -5.23
CA THR A 34 11.83 -4.51 -6.02
C THR A 34 10.60 -5.28 -5.56
N VAL A 35 9.61 -4.54 -5.07
CA VAL A 35 8.33 -5.09 -4.61
C VAL A 35 7.26 -4.72 -5.63
N THR A 36 6.51 -5.71 -6.08
CA THR A 36 5.35 -5.51 -6.97
C THR A 36 4.09 -6.00 -6.28
N LEU A 37 3.06 -5.16 -6.28
CA LEU A 37 1.71 -5.43 -5.83
C LEU A 37 0.79 -5.52 -7.04
N ASP A 38 0.09 -6.65 -7.20
CA ASP A 38 -1.04 -6.76 -8.10
C ASP A 38 -2.35 -6.99 -7.32
N ILE A 39 -3.44 -6.38 -7.80
CA ILE A 39 -4.75 -6.47 -7.16
C ILE A 39 -5.75 -6.93 -8.22
N ASN A 40 -6.49 -7.99 -7.90
CA ASN A 40 -7.46 -8.60 -8.81
C ASN A 40 -8.81 -8.82 -8.10
N PRO A 41 -9.95 -8.79 -8.82
CA PRO A 41 -10.08 -8.49 -10.25
C PRO A 41 -9.87 -7.01 -10.57
N LYS A 42 -9.57 -6.74 -11.85
CA LYS A 42 -9.52 -5.39 -12.42
C LYS A 42 -10.85 -5.02 -13.10
N PRO A 43 -11.33 -3.77 -13.00
CA PRO A 43 -10.78 -2.70 -12.17
C PRO A 43 -10.95 -3.00 -10.67
N VAL A 44 -10.00 -2.57 -9.86
CA VAL A 44 -10.09 -2.70 -8.39
C VAL A 44 -11.30 -1.93 -7.86
N GLN A 45 -12.20 -2.63 -7.19
CA GLN A 45 -13.46 -2.09 -6.66
C GLN A 45 -13.55 -2.28 -5.16
N HIS A 46 -14.11 -1.29 -4.47
CA HIS A 46 -14.39 -1.41 -3.04
C HIS A 46 -15.57 -2.35 -2.79
N MET A 47 -15.67 -2.86 -1.56
CA MET A 47 -16.75 -3.75 -1.11
C MET A 47 -16.88 -5.04 -1.94
N LYS A 48 -15.80 -5.44 -2.62
CA LYS A 48 -15.66 -6.74 -3.28
C LYS A 48 -14.46 -7.47 -2.67
N GLU A 49 -14.52 -8.79 -2.74
CA GLU A 49 -13.34 -9.61 -2.45
C GLU A 49 -12.29 -9.33 -3.52
N LEU A 50 -11.07 -9.05 -3.05
CA LEU A 50 -9.91 -8.77 -3.86
C LEU A 50 -8.80 -9.76 -3.48
N THR A 51 -8.10 -10.27 -4.48
CA THR A 51 -6.83 -10.98 -4.32
C THR A 51 -5.69 -9.98 -4.40
N PHE A 52 -4.80 -10.02 -3.42
CA PHE A 52 -3.58 -9.23 -3.35
C PHE A 52 -2.40 -10.16 -3.57
N ASP A 53 -1.71 -9.98 -4.69
CA ASP A 53 -0.52 -10.74 -5.04
C ASP A 53 0.72 -9.86 -4.88
N ILE A 54 1.73 -10.38 -4.19
CA ILE A 54 3.00 -9.69 -3.97
C ILE A 54 4.13 -10.51 -4.61
N SER A 55 5.00 -9.85 -5.37
CA SER A 55 6.30 -10.39 -5.75
C SER A 55 7.43 -9.52 -5.22
N ILE A 56 8.46 -10.17 -4.68
CA ILE A 56 9.65 -9.54 -4.11
C ILE A 56 10.84 -10.11 -4.85
N ALA A 57 11.50 -9.27 -5.64
CA ALA A 57 12.73 -9.61 -6.35
C ALA A 57 13.90 -8.80 -5.75
N GLY A 58 15.06 -9.43 -5.55
CA GLY A 58 16.23 -8.75 -4.98
C GLY A 58 17.25 -9.73 -4.41
N ASP A 59 18.16 -9.21 -3.60
CA ASP A 59 19.28 -9.98 -3.06
C ASP A 59 18.79 -11.16 -2.19
N SER A 60 19.25 -12.37 -2.52
CA SER A 60 18.78 -13.63 -1.92
C SER A 60 19.27 -13.88 -0.49
N ALA A 61 19.99 -12.92 0.10
CA ALA A 61 20.55 -13.04 1.44
C ALA A 61 19.51 -12.88 2.56
N VAL A 62 18.33 -12.30 2.29
CA VAL A 62 17.26 -12.18 3.29
C VAL A 62 16.30 -13.35 3.21
N VAL A 63 16.18 -14.07 4.32
CA VAL A 63 15.15 -15.09 4.51
C VAL A 63 13.82 -14.39 4.76
N LEU A 64 12.89 -14.52 3.82
CA LEU A 64 11.54 -13.99 3.95
C LEU A 64 10.65 -15.00 4.71
N PRO A 65 9.73 -14.53 5.57
CA PRO A 65 8.84 -15.42 6.32
C PRO A 65 7.81 -16.09 5.39
N ASP A 66 7.17 -17.17 5.86
CA ASP A 66 6.12 -17.86 5.12
C ASP A 66 4.79 -17.09 5.05
N THR A 67 4.62 -16.10 5.93
CA THR A 67 3.45 -15.24 5.99
C THR A 67 3.88 -13.79 6.19
N ILE A 68 3.28 -12.86 5.45
CA ILE A 68 3.46 -11.41 5.60
C ILE A 68 2.11 -10.71 5.72
N LEU A 69 2.10 -9.48 6.22
CA LEU A 69 0.88 -8.69 6.38
C LEU A 69 0.86 -7.51 5.41
N LEU A 70 -0.28 -7.27 4.81
CA LEU A 70 -0.56 -6.06 4.02
C LEU A 70 -1.56 -5.20 4.79
N ASP A 71 -1.09 -4.06 5.33
CA ASP A 71 -1.92 -3.10 6.03
C ASP A 71 -2.59 -2.14 5.05
N LEU A 72 -3.90 -2.00 5.16
CA LEU A 72 -4.74 -1.18 4.30
C LEU A 72 -5.26 0.02 5.10
N SER A 73 -4.79 1.22 4.78
CA SER A 73 -5.16 2.46 5.46
C SER A 73 -5.59 3.56 4.48
N MET A 74 -6.26 4.59 4.99
CA MET A 74 -6.54 5.82 4.25
C MET A 74 -5.68 6.94 4.84
N PRO A 75 -4.86 7.65 4.04
CA PRO A 75 -4.02 8.73 4.56
C PRO A 75 -4.82 9.77 5.34
N GLY A 76 -4.37 10.13 6.55
CA GLY A 76 -5.09 11.08 7.41
C GLY A 76 -6.38 10.53 8.05
N MET A 77 -6.51 9.21 8.17
CA MET A 77 -7.58 8.55 8.95
C MET A 77 -7.00 7.48 9.87
N GLU A 78 -7.58 7.38 11.07
CA GLU A 78 -7.32 6.28 11.99
C GLU A 78 -8.27 5.12 11.66
N MET A 79 -7.76 4.10 10.97
CA MET A 79 -8.57 2.98 10.45
C MET A 79 -8.65 1.78 11.40
N GLY A 80 -7.87 1.76 12.49
CA GLY A 80 -7.68 0.56 13.30
C GLY A 80 -6.94 -0.54 12.55
N LYS A 81 -7.04 -1.79 13.03
CA LYS A 81 -6.39 -2.95 12.38
C LYS A 81 -7.18 -3.35 11.12
N ASN A 82 -6.61 -3.09 9.95
CA ASN A 82 -7.17 -3.47 8.66
C ASN A 82 -6.08 -4.13 7.81
N GLN A 83 -5.87 -5.43 8.01
CA GLN A 83 -4.74 -6.16 7.47
C GLN A 83 -5.19 -7.39 6.71
N VAL A 84 -4.56 -7.63 5.57
CA VAL A 84 -4.67 -8.87 4.80
C VAL A 84 -3.45 -9.73 5.12
N GLU A 85 -3.70 -10.97 5.53
CA GLU A 85 -2.64 -11.97 5.69
C GLU A 85 -2.32 -12.59 4.32
N LEU A 86 -1.04 -12.58 3.95
CA LEU A 86 -0.56 -13.10 2.67
C LEU A 86 0.33 -14.31 2.93
N GLY A 87 -0.07 -15.48 2.43
CA GLY A 87 0.70 -16.71 2.53
C GLY A 87 1.66 -16.85 1.35
N LYS A 88 2.84 -17.44 1.61
CA LYS A 88 3.86 -17.73 0.60
C LYS A 88 3.30 -18.75 -0.41
N THR A 89 3.33 -18.40 -1.68
CA THR A 89 2.92 -19.28 -2.81
C THR A 89 4.11 -19.75 -3.65
N GLY A 90 5.28 -19.15 -3.44
CA GLY A 90 6.55 -19.52 -4.05
C GLY A 90 7.67 -18.66 -3.49
N GLU A 91 8.92 -18.92 -3.90
CA GLU A 91 10.05 -18.08 -3.46
C GLU A 91 9.87 -16.63 -3.93
N GLY A 92 9.71 -15.72 -2.96
CA GLY A 92 9.44 -14.30 -3.22
C GLY A 92 8.00 -13.99 -3.67
N TYR A 93 7.08 -14.95 -3.63
CA TYR A 93 5.68 -14.75 -4.04
C TYR A 93 4.71 -15.01 -2.88
N TYR A 94 3.75 -14.11 -2.71
CA TYR A 94 2.74 -14.17 -1.66
C TYR A 94 1.37 -13.83 -2.22
N SER A 95 0.32 -14.43 -1.66
CA SER A 95 -1.06 -14.14 -2.04
C SER A 95 -2.00 -14.23 -0.85
N GLY A 96 -3.07 -13.43 -0.89
CA GLY A 96 -4.16 -13.48 0.09
C GLY A 96 -5.35 -12.64 -0.36
N THR A 97 -6.47 -12.81 0.32
CA THR A 97 -7.74 -12.18 -0.04
C THR A 97 -8.22 -11.20 1.03
N GLY A 98 -8.78 -10.07 0.60
CA GLY A 98 -9.33 -9.06 1.50
C GLY A 98 -10.35 -8.16 0.82
N ILE A 99 -10.90 -7.20 1.57
CA ILE A 99 -11.88 -6.23 1.07
C ILE A 99 -11.35 -4.82 1.37
N ILE A 100 -11.34 -3.97 0.35
CA ILE A 100 -11.17 -2.52 0.55
C ILE A 100 -12.55 -1.90 0.79
N VAL A 101 -12.74 -1.27 1.94
CA VAL A 101 -14.05 -0.70 2.31
C VAL A 101 -14.30 0.64 1.59
N LYS A 102 -15.57 0.98 1.37
CA LYS A 102 -15.95 2.30 0.86
C LYS A 102 -15.90 3.33 1.98
N CYS A 103 -15.25 4.47 1.77
CA CYS A 103 -15.31 5.57 2.71
C CYS A 103 -16.67 6.27 2.61
N PRO A 104 -17.44 6.43 3.72
CA PRO A 104 -18.74 7.10 3.67
C PRO A 104 -18.69 8.56 3.18
N SER A 105 -17.54 9.23 3.36
CA SER A 105 -17.33 10.60 2.86
C SER A 105 -16.90 10.68 1.40
N GLY A 106 -16.81 9.54 0.69
CA GLY A 106 -16.48 9.47 -0.74
C GLY A 106 -14.99 9.55 -1.05
N ARG A 107 -14.11 9.51 -0.03
CA ARG A 107 -12.66 9.43 -0.24
C ARG A 107 -12.28 8.11 -0.91
N VAL A 108 -11.39 8.19 -1.89
CA VAL A 108 -10.99 7.04 -2.71
C VAL A 108 -9.52 6.68 -2.56
N LEU A 109 -8.70 7.54 -1.94
CA LEU A 109 -7.28 7.30 -1.78
C LEU A 109 -7.00 6.30 -0.67
N TRP A 110 -6.36 5.21 -1.03
CA TRP A 110 -5.93 4.12 -0.16
C TRP A 110 -4.41 3.99 -0.16
N ARG A 111 -3.88 3.46 0.94
CA ARG A 111 -2.50 3.06 1.11
C ARG A 111 -2.43 1.59 1.49
N ALA A 112 -1.68 0.80 0.73
CA ALA A 112 -1.33 -0.56 1.08
C ALA A 112 0.13 -0.59 1.53
N THR A 113 0.39 -0.97 2.78
CA THR A 113 1.75 -1.03 3.37
C THR A 113 2.11 -2.49 3.63
N LEU A 114 3.18 -2.95 3.00
CA LEU A 114 3.70 -4.29 3.21
C LEU A 114 4.56 -4.33 4.47
N LEU A 115 4.21 -5.22 5.40
CA LEU A 115 4.87 -5.41 6.68
C LEU A 115 5.61 -6.75 6.67
N ILE A 116 6.89 -6.72 6.31
CA ILE A 116 7.77 -7.90 6.26
C ILE A 116 8.73 -7.91 7.44
N SER A 117 9.42 -6.78 7.64
CA SER A 117 10.37 -6.52 8.72
C SER A 117 10.52 -5.02 8.92
N GLU A 118 11.24 -4.59 9.96
CA GLU A 118 11.46 -3.17 10.23
C GLU A 118 12.16 -2.42 9.07
N THR A 119 12.95 -3.14 8.25
CA THR A 119 13.79 -2.55 7.19
C THR A 119 13.26 -2.75 5.77
N LEU A 120 12.23 -3.58 5.60
CA LEU A 120 11.69 -3.98 4.29
C LEU A 120 10.24 -3.56 4.12
N ASN A 121 9.92 -2.33 4.56
CA ASN A 121 8.59 -1.77 4.41
C ASN A 121 8.47 -1.03 3.07
N SER A 122 7.44 -1.38 2.30
CA SER A 122 7.04 -0.65 1.09
C SER A 122 5.58 -0.25 1.22
N SER A 123 5.22 0.92 0.70
CA SER A 123 3.82 1.37 0.69
C SER A 123 3.44 1.85 -0.70
N PHE A 124 2.21 1.53 -1.12
CA PHE A 124 1.62 1.91 -2.40
C PHE A 124 0.40 2.76 -2.12
N THR A 125 0.24 3.87 -2.83
CA THR A 125 -0.92 4.74 -2.68
C THR A 125 -1.69 4.77 -3.99
N PHE A 126 -2.98 4.46 -3.97
CA PHE A 126 -3.81 4.35 -5.16
C PHE A 126 -5.26 4.72 -4.89
N ASN A 127 -6.00 5.02 -5.95
CA ASN A 127 -7.44 5.26 -5.84
C ASN A 127 -8.22 3.95 -6.01
N VAL A 128 -9.36 3.84 -5.31
CA VAL A 128 -10.31 2.73 -5.47
C VAL A 128 -11.69 3.30 -5.79
N ARG A 129 -12.37 2.74 -6.79
CA ARG A 129 -13.64 3.25 -7.34
C ARG A 129 -14.73 2.18 -7.35
N ASP A 130 -15.96 2.61 -7.62
CA ASP A 130 -17.10 1.71 -7.89
C ASP A 130 -16.93 0.97 -9.21
#